data_AF-A0AA48HM24-F1
#
_entry.id   AF-A0AA48HM24-F1
#
_cell.length_a   1.000
_cell.length_b   1.000
_cell.length_c   1.000
_cell.angle_alpha   90.00
_cell.angle_beta   90.00
_cell.angle_gamma   90.00
#
_symmetry.space_group_name_H-M   'P 1'
#
loop_
_entity.id
_entity.type
_entity.pdbx_description
1 polymer ?
#
loop_
_entity_poly.entity_id
_entity_poly.type
_entity_poly.pdbx_seq_one_letter_code
_entity_poly.pdbx_strand_id
1 'polypeptide(L)'
;MESKIKKSRLVWDLPVRLFHWLLVLAIAAQWYTGEQGDTWLEWHFYIGYFTLGLILFRVVWGFCGTRYALFSEFLVSPGKALKSLKDKSSQFIGHTPLGGYMTVLLLVVIFLQAMSGLFTSDEIFTDGPWRSVISGDYQELADWAHGNLFTVIQVAVALHIAAAFYYLIIKKQNLIRAMIDGKKSISKDKTITSSKLWLALLLLLLVTGVVLSLIYFAPEVQMDDYF
;
A
#
# COMPACT_ATOMS: atom_id res chain seq x y z
N MET A 1 38.34 19.27 -7.98
CA MET A 1 36.87 19.21 -8.15
C MET A 1 36.53 17.76 -8.52
N GLU A 2 36.29 16.89 -7.52
CA GLU A 2 36.01 15.47 -7.78
C GLU A 2 34.73 15.35 -8.63
N SER A 3 34.85 14.72 -9.80
CA SER A 3 33.68 14.38 -10.59
C SER A 3 32.77 13.49 -9.74
N LYS A 4 31.50 13.89 -9.55
CA LYS A 4 30.49 13.05 -8.89
C LYS A 4 30.20 11.84 -9.78
N ILE A 5 31.09 10.84 -9.78
CA ILE A 5 30.88 9.57 -10.50
C ILE A 5 29.60 8.93 -9.94
N LYS A 6 28.56 8.88 -10.79
CA LYS A 6 27.31 8.19 -10.46
C LYS A 6 27.61 6.70 -10.34
N LYS A 7 27.42 6.14 -9.14
CA LYS A 7 27.57 4.71 -8.84
C LYS A 7 26.23 4.16 -8.37
N SER A 8 26.02 2.85 -8.53
CA SER A 8 24.84 2.17 -7.99
C SER A 8 24.85 2.24 -6.46
N ARG A 9 23.85 2.93 -5.88
CA ARG A 9 23.76 3.23 -4.44
C ARG A 9 22.33 3.02 -3.94
N LEU A 10 22.21 2.69 -2.66
CA LEU A 10 20.93 2.39 -2.02
C LEU A 10 20.07 3.65 -1.89
N VAL A 11 18.83 3.55 -2.37
CA VAL A 11 17.81 4.60 -2.32
C VAL A 11 16.58 4.07 -1.60
N TRP A 12 16.07 2.93 -2.04
CA TRP A 12 14.91 2.29 -1.40
C TRP A 12 15.38 1.36 -0.30
N ASP A 13 14.92 1.61 0.91
CA ASP A 13 15.17 0.70 2.03
C ASP A 13 14.49 -0.67 1.80
N LEU A 14 14.93 -1.66 2.58
CA LEU A 14 14.33 -2.99 2.50
C LEU A 14 12.84 -3.01 2.91
N PRO A 15 12.41 -2.33 4.00
CA PRO A 15 11.00 -2.31 4.41
C PRO A 15 10.04 -1.82 3.33
N VAL A 16 10.35 -0.73 2.61
CA VAL A 16 9.51 -0.22 1.51
C VAL A 16 9.39 -1.23 0.37
N ARG A 17 10.49 -1.91 0.01
CA ARG A 17 10.48 -2.92 -1.05
C ARG A 17 9.67 -4.15 -0.67
N LEU A 18 9.85 -4.64 0.56
CA LEU A 18 9.07 -5.78 1.06
C LEU A 18 7.59 -5.42 1.12
N PHE A 19 7.24 -4.27 1.70
CA PHE A 19 5.86 -3.78 1.71
C PHE A 19 5.26 -3.76 0.31
N HIS A 20 5.96 -3.19 -0.68
CA HIS A 20 5.44 -3.09 -2.04
C HIS A 20 5.12 -4.46 -2.65
N TRP A 21 6.07 -5.40 -2.61
CA TRP A 21 5.86 -6.71 -3.24
C TRP A 21 4.88 -7.59 -2.45
N LEU A 22 4.89 -7.51 -1.12
CA LEU A 22 3.88 -8.18 -0.30
C LEU A 22 2.49 -7.62 -0.57
N LEU A 23 2.34 -6.31 -0.75
CA LEU A 23 1.05 -5.70 -1.10
C LEU A 23 0.58 -6.12 -2.49
N VAL A 24 1.48 -6.19 -3.48
CA VAL A 24 1.13 -6.69 -4.83
C VAL A 24 0.58 -8.12 -4.75
N LEU A 25 1.26 -9.00 -4.01
CA LEU A 25 0.81 -10.38 -3.81
C LEU A 25 -0.51 -10.44 -3.03
N ALA A 26 -0.67 -9.63 -1.98
CA ALA A 26 -1.87 -9.59 -1.15
C ALA A 26 -3.09 -9.12 -1.94
N ILE A 27 -2.97 -8.07 -2.77
CA ILE A 27 -4.06 -7.60 -3.64
C ILE A 27 -4.44 -8.67 -4.65
N ALA A 28 -3.46 -9.33 -5.29
CA ALA A 28 -3.74 -10.39 -6.26
C ALA A 28 -4.46 -11.59 -5.60
N ALA A 29 -4.01 -11.98 -4.41
CA ALA A 29 -4.62 -13.07 -3.66
C ALA A 29 -6.00 -12.71 -3.10
N GLN A 30 -6.22 -11.49 -2.59
CA GLN A 30 -7.55 -11.02 -2.17
C GLN A 30 -8.53 -10.93 -3.32
N TRP A 31 -8.07 -10.49 -4.50
CA TRP A 31 -8.92 -10.51 -5.69
C TRP A 31 -9.35 -11.94 -6.01
N TYR A 32 -8.39 -12.86 -6.14
CA TYR A 32 -8.69 -14.25 -6.46
C TYR A 32 -9.66 -14.87 -5.44
N THR A 33 -9.35 -14.76 -4.15
CA THR A 33 -10.17 -15.34 -3.07
C THR A 33 -11.55 -14.70 -2.96
N GLY A 34 -11.67 -13.38 -3.21
CA GLY A 34 -12.96 -12.68 -3.20
C GLY A 34 -13.87 -13.09 -4.35
N GLU A 35 -13.33 -13.32 -5.55
CA GLU A 35 -14.10 -13.77 -6.71
C GLU A 35 -14.52 -15.25 -6.63
N GLN A 36 -13.73 -16.08 -5.94
CA GLN A 36 -14.11 -17.49 -5.76
C GLN A 36 -15.21 -17.68 -4.72
N GLY A 37 -15.29 -16.82 -3.69
CA GLY A 37 -16.27 -16.95 -2.62
C GLY A 37 -16.15 -18.26 -1.84
N ASP A 38 -17.26 -18.67 -1.20
CA ASP A 38 -17.42 -19.95 -0.49
C ASP A 38 -16.24 -20.28 0.45
N THR A 39 -15.53 -21.37 0.17
CA THR A 39 -14.40 -21.88 0.96
C THR A 39 -13.15 -21.00 0.90
N TRP A 40 -13.08 -20.06 -0.04
CA TRP A 40 -11.97 -19.11 -0.16
C TRP A 40 -12.19 -17.82 0.63
N LEU A 41 -13.41 -17.60 1.15
CA LEU A 41 -13.74 -16.36 1.85
C LEU A 41 -12.94 -16.22 3.16
N GLU A 42 -12.68 -17.33 3.88
CA GLU A 42 -11.79 -17.32 5.05
C GLU A 42 -10.39 -16.79 4.72
N TRP A 43 -9.83 -17.21 3.57
CA TRP A 43 -8.57 -16.70 3.08
C TRP A 43 -8.65 -15.22 2.70
N HIS A 44 -9.79 -14.78 2.14
CA HIS A 44 -10.02 -13.37 1.86
C HIS A 44 -9.91 -12.52 3.14
N PHE A 45 -10.49 -12.98 4.26
CA PHE A 45 -10.36 -12.32 5.56
C PHE A 45 -8.92 -12.29 6.07
N TYR A 46 -8.22 -13.43 6.10
CA TYR A 46 -6.83 -13.47 6.59
C TYR A 46 -5.89 -12.58 5.78
N ILE A 47 -6.03 -12.58 4.45
CA ILE A 47 -5.23 -11.72 3.60
C ILE A 47 -5.68 -10.26 3.77
N GLY A 48 -6.97 -9.99 3.99
CA GLY A 48 -7.49 -8.66 4.35
C GLY A 48 -6.86 -8.08 5.61
N TYR A 49 -6.78 -8.86 6.69
CA TYR A 49 -6.10 -8.45 7.93
C TYR A 49 -4.61 -8.22 7.72
N PHE A 50 -3.96 -9.08 6.92
CA PHE A 50 -2.57 -8.90 6.54
C PHE A 50 -2.36 -7.61 5.72
N THR A 51 -3.22 -7.33 4.74
CA THR A 51 -3.22 -6.11 3.93
C THR A 51 -3.40 -4.87 4.82
N LEU A 52 -4.34 -4.89 5.76
CA LEU A 52 -4.55 -3.80 6.72
C LEU A 52 -3.26 -3.55 7.53
N GLY A 53 -2.62 -4.61 8.04
CA GLY A 53 -1.33 -4.52 8.72
C GLY A 53 -0.22 -3.91 7.84
N LEU A 54 -0.10 -4.35 6.58
CA LEU A 54 0.87 -3.76 5.64
C LEU A 54 0.65 -2.25 5.46
N ILE A 55 -0.61 -1.84 5.27
CA ILE A 55 -0.97 -0.43 5.06
C ILE A 55 -0.65 0.41 6.30
N LEU A 56 -1.07 -0.04 7.49
CA LEU A 56 -0.77 0.62 8.76
C LEU A 56 0.75 0.76 8.96
N PHE A 57 1.51 -0.32 8.72
CA PHE A 57 2.97 -0.29 8.78
C PHE A 57 3.54 0.77 7.83
N ARG A 58 3.08 0.80 6.57
CA ARG A 58 3.61 1.73 5.58
C ARG A 58 3.28 3.18 5.90
N VAL A 59 2.08 3.46 6.42
CA VAL A 59 1.67 4.80 6.86
C VAL A 59 2.62 5.28 7.95
N VAL A 60 2.83 4.49 9.02
CA VAL A 60 3.74 4.84 10.11
C VAL A 60 5.19 4.98 9.60
N TRP A 61 5.65 4.05 8.75
CA TRP A 61 6.98 4.12 8.12
C TRP A 61 7.16 5.37 7.26
N GLY A 62 6.09 5.93 6.71
CA GLY A 62 6.10 7.16 5.94
C GLY A 62 6.35 8.42 6.78
N PHE A 63 6.31 8.33 8.11
CA PHE A 63 6.64 9.43 9.00
C PHE A 63 7.99 9.28 9.70
N CYS A 64 8.44 8.04 9.99
CA CYS A 64 9.66 7.80 10.76
C CYS A 64 10.74 6.96 10.06
N GLY A 65 10.48 6.49 8.84
CA GLY A 65 11.35 5.60 8.06
C GLY A 65 12.65 6.24 7.57
N THR A 66 13.20 5.69 6.49
CA THR A 66 14.39 6.29 5.84
C THR A 66 14.00 7.47 4.95
N ARG A 67 14.97 8.29 4.55
CA ARG A 67 14.77 9.51 3.76
C ARG A 67 13.75 9.34 2.63
N TYR A 68 13.95 8.38 1.73
CA TYR A 68 13.06 8.24 0.56
C TYR A 68 11.73 7.53 0.86
N ALA A 69 11.53 7.03 2.09
CA ALA A 69 10.27 6.51 2.55
C ALA A 69 9.33 7.60 3.09
N LEU A 70 9.88 8.74 3.54
CA LEU A 70 9.15 9.82 4.19
C LEU A 70 8.21 10.54 3.22
N PHE A 71 6.95 10.75 3.61
CA PHE A 71 5.96 11.48 2.82
C PHE A 71 6.44 12.90 2.49
N SER A 72 7.11 13.57 3.43
CA SER A 72 7.66 14.91 3.26
C SER A 72 8.76 15.02 2.20
N GLU A 73 9.43 13.91 1.86
CA GLU A 73 10.54 13.92 0.89
C GLU A 73 10.04 13.78 -0.55
N PHE A 74 8.81 13.30 -0.77
CA PHE A 74 8.28 13.12 -2.12
C PHE A 74 6.97 13.84 -2.44
N LEU A 75 6.20 14.26 -1.43
CA LEU A 75 5.00 15.06 -1.66
C LEU A 75 5.40 16.52 -1.89
N VAL A 76 5.31 16.93 -3.15
CA VAL A 76 5.51 18.31 -3.60
C VAL A 76 4.15 18.97 -3.87
N SER A 77 4.10 20.31 -3.88
CA SER A 77 2.85 21.03 -4.16
C SER A 77 2.22 20.62 -5.51
N PRO A 78 0.88 20.61 -5.63
CA PRO A 78 0.20 20.14 -6.85
C PRO A 78 0.66 20.86 -8.13
N GLY A 79 0.89 22.17 -8.05
CA GLY A 79 1.41 22.96 -9.17
C GLY A 79 2.81 22.52 -9.63
N LYS A 80 3.70 22.12 -8.70
CA LYS A 80 5.02 21.57 -9.04
C LYS A 80 4.89 20.17 -9.66
N ALA A 81 3.96 19.36 -9.18
CA ALA A 81 3.70 18.03 -9.75
C ALA A 81 3.21 18.12 -11.20
N LEU A 82 2.23 18.99 -11.47
CA LEU A 82 1.74 19.22 -12.84
C LEU A 82 2.81 19.80 -13.76
N LYS A 83 3.65 20.72 -13.25
CA LYS A 83 4.76 21.27 -14.05
C LYS A 83 5.81 20.21 -14.40
N SER A 84 6.03 19.22 -13.52
CA SER A 84 6.99 18.14 -13.76
C SER A 84 6.66 17.25 -14.96
N LEU A 85 5.38 17.19 -15.38
CA LEU A 85 4.97 16.48 -16.60
C LEU A 85 5.59 17.08 -17.88
N LYS A 86 5.82 18.39 -17.88
CA LYS A 86 6.39 19.12 -19.01
C LYS A 86 7.92 19.08 -19.00
N ASP A 87 8.53 18.78 -17.86
CA ASP A 87 9.98 18.71 -17.72
C ASP A 87 10.49 17.33 -18.18
N LYS A 88 11.11 17.32 -19.37
CA LYS A 88 11.70 16.10 -19.93
C LYS A 88 13.03 15.72 -19.25
N SER A 89 13.63 16.62 -18.48
CA SER A 89 15.01 16.50 -17.96
C SER A 89 15.11 16.13 -16.48
N SER A 90 14.02 16.24 -15.71
CA SER A 90 14.04 16.01 -14.27
C SER A 90 14.31 14.54 -13.92
N GLN A 91 15.50 14.25 -13.37
CA GLN A 91 15.83 12.97 -12.74
C GLN A 91 15.46 13.01 -11.25
N PHE A 92 14.38 12.36 -10.87
CA PHE A 92 13.99 12.20 -9.47
C PHE A 92 14.66 10.97 -8.84
N ILE A 93 15.24 11.15 -7.65
CA ILE A 93 15.99 10.09 -6.96
C ILE A 93 15.05 9.15 -6.22
N GLY A 94 14.12 9.69 -5.42
CA GLY A 94 13.05 8.93 -4.77
C GLY A 94 11.86 8.70 -5.71
N HIS A 95 10.66 9.03 -5.24
CA HIS A 95 9.48 9.08 -6.10
C HIS A 95 9.54 10.27 -7.05
N THR A 96 8.92 10.12 -8.21
CA THR A 96 8.54 11.25 -9.06
C THR A 96 7.35 11.97 -8.39
N PRO A 97 7.09 13.26 -8.65
CA PRO A 97 5.95 13.96 -8.07
C PRO A 97 4.63 13.20 -8.24
N LEU A 98 4.32 12.78 -9.47
CA LEU A 98 3.13 11.97 -9.75
C LEU A 98 3.17 10.59 -9.10
N GLY A 99 4.35 9.94 -9.06
CA GLY A 99 4.52 8.69 -8.34
C GLY A 99 4.20 8.84 -6.84
N GLY A 100 4.58 9.96 -6.24
CA GLY A 100 4.27 10.28 -4.85
C GLY A 100 2.77 10.42 -4.58
N TYR A 101 2.04 11.15 -5.43
CA TYR A 101 0.58 11.23 -5.35
C TYR A 101 -0.08 9.87 -5.56
N MET A 102 0.43 9.07 -6.49
CA MET A 102 -0.07 7.73 -6.74
C MET A 102 0.11 6.80 -5.53
N THR A 103 1.25 6.90 -4.84
CA THR A 103 1.48 6.16 -3.59
C THR A 103 0.46 6.55 -2.53
N VAL A 104 0.18 7.84 -2.33
CA VAL A 104 -0.83 8.28 -1.35
C VAL A 104 -2.22 7.83 -1.75
N LEU A 105 -2.59 7.96 -3.02
CA LEU A 105 -3.89 7.49 -3.53
C LEU A 105 -4.10 6.00 -3.23
N LEU A 106 -3.15 5.15 -3.62
CA LEU A 106 -3.24 3.71 -3.37
C LEU A 106 -3.29 3.39 -1.87
N LEU A 107 -2.48 4.06 -1.04
CA LEU A 107 -2.54 3.86 0.41
C LEU A 107 -3.91 4.19 0.99
N VAL A 108 -4.51 5.32 0.58
CA VAL A 108 -5.82 5.74 1.07
C VAL A 108 -6.91 4.80 0.59
N VAL A 109 -6.97 4.48 -0.70
CA VAL A 109 -8.04 3.66 -1.25
C VAL A 109 -7.97 2.23 -0.71
N ILE A 110 -6.78 1.65 -0.60
CA ILE A 110 -6.61 0.29 -0.03
C ILE A 110 -6.90 0.30 1.48
N PHE A 111 -6.54 1.37 2.20
CA PHE A 111 -6.94 1.51 3.61
C PHE A 111 -8.47 1.50 3.75
N LEU A 112 -9.17 2.28 2.93
CA LEU A 112 -10.63 2.35 2.95
C LEU A 112 -11.26 1.00 2.57
N GLN A 113 -10.72 0.29 1.57
CA GLN A 113 -11.16 -1.07 1.21
C GLN A 113 -11.03 -2.06 2.37
N ALA A 114 -9.86 -2.06 3.02
CA ALA A 114 -9.61 -2.95 4.15
C ALA A 114 -10.50 -2.58 5.34
N MET A 115 -10.78 -1.30 5.54
CA MET A 115 -11.66 -0.83 6.61
C MET A 115 -13.11 -1.17 6.36
N SER A 116 -13.65 -0.93 5.16
CA SER A 116 -15.02 -1.34 4.83
C SER A 116 -15.20 -2.85 4.92
N GLY A 117 -14.16 -3.63 4.59
CA GLY A 117 -14.18 -5.09 4.70
C GLY A 117 -14.36 -5.63 6.13
N LEU A 118 -14.06 -4.83 7.17
CA LEU A 118 -14.33 -5.24 8.55
C LEU A 118 -15.82 -5.22 8.91
N PHE A 119 -16.62 -4.52 8.12
CA PHE A 119 -18.03 -4.25 8.38
C PHE A 119 -18.97 -4.79 7.30
N THR A 120 -18.42 -5.38 6.22
CA THR A 120 -19.20 -5.90 5.10
C THR A 120 -19.78 -7.28 5.38
N SER A 121 -20.64 -7.80 4.51
CA SER A 121 -21.19 -9.16 4.56
C SER A 121 -21.14 -9.80 3.18
N ASP A 122 -21.08 -11.13 3.12
CA ASP A 122 -21.36 -11.88 1.89
C ASP A 122 -22.86 -12.05 1.61
N GLU A 123 -23.74 -11.47 2.45
CA GLU A 123 -25.20 -11.55 2.44
C GLU A 123 -25.78 -12.97 2.66
N ILE A 124 -24.93 -13.98 2.87
CA ILE A 124 -25.36 -15.37 2.96
C ILE A 124 -25.04 -15.95 4.34
N PHE A 125 -23.76 -16.04 4.71
CA PHE A 125 -23.34 -16.76 5.93
C PHE A 125 -22.18 -16.10 6.68
N THR A 126 -21.53 -15.08 6.10
CA THR A 126 -20.27 -14.58 6.63
C THR A 126 -20.24 -13.06 6.69
N ASP A 127 -20.24 -12.57 7.93
CA ASP A 127 -20.10 -11.16 8.23
C ASP A 127 -18.66 -10.79 8.56
N GLY A 128 -18.31 -9.54 8.25
CA GLY A 128 -17.13 -8.89 8.76
C GLY A 128 -17.16 -8.81 10.29
N PRO A 129 -15.99 -8.94 10.95
CA PRO A 129 -15.89 -9.07 12.41
C PRO A 129 -16.53 -7.95 13.22
N TRP A 130 -16.70 -6.76 12.64
CA TRP A 130 -17.22 -5.58 13.33
C TRP A 130 -18.59 -5.14 12.80
N ARG A 131 -19.25 -5.90 11.92
CA ARG A 131 -20.53 -5.50 11.30
C ARG A 131 -21.63 -5.20 12.33
N SER A 132 -21.71 -5.99 13.40
CA SER A 132 -22.79 -5.89 14.40
C SER A 132 -22.77 -4.62 15.26
N VAL A 133 -21.66 -3.87 15.27
CA VAL A 133 -21.53 -2.65 16.12
C VAL A 133 -22.01 -1.38 15.42
N ILE A 134 -22.37 -1.46 14.14
CA ILE A 134 -22.82 -0.33 13.33
C ILE A 134 -24.28 -0.52 12.90
N SER A 135 -25.00 0.58 12.66
CA SER A 135 -26.40 0.53 12.20
C SER A 135 -26.51 0.16 10.72
N GLY A 136 -27.71 -0.26 10.29
CA GLY A 136 -28.01 -0.68 8.91
C GLY A 136 -27.50 0.26 7.82
N ASP A 137 -27.77 1.57 7.94
CA ASP A 137 -27.28 2.58 6.97
C ASP A 137 -25.75 2.54 6.78
N TYR A 138 -24.99 2.29 7.85
CA TYR A 138 -23.53 2.20 7.78
C TYR A 138 -23.06 0.84 7.27
N GLN A 139 -23.83 -0.23 7.49
CA GLN A 139 -23.56 -1.55 6.91
C GLN A 139 -23.72 -1.48 5.39
N GLU A 140 -24.81 -0.91 4.89
CA GLU A 140 -25.04 -0.69 3.46
C GLU A 140 -23.93 0.18 2.83
N LEU A 141 -23.50 1.23 3.55
CA LEU A 141 -22.37 2.04 3.10
C LEU A 141 -21.06 1.23 3.05
N ALA A 142 -20.81 0.35 4.01
CA ALA A 142 -19.63 -0.51 4.03
C ALA A 142 -19.64 -1.51 2.86
N ASP A 143 -20.79 -2.14 2.59
CA ASP A 143 -20.99 -3.06 1.47
C ASP A 143 -20.78 -2.33 0.13
N TRP A 144 -21.43 -1.18 -0.04
CA TRP A 144 -21.25 -0.33 -1.23
C TRP A 144 -19.79 0.09 -1.41
N ALA A 145 -19.14 0.55 -0.33
CA ALA A 145 -17.77 1.01 -0.38
C ALA A 145 -16.82 -0.15 -0.72
N HIS A 146 -16.97 -1.32 -0.10
CA HIS A 146 -16.11 -2.47 -0.36
C HIS A 146 -16.20 -2.94 -1.82
N GLY A 147 -17.41 -2.97 -2.40
CA GLY A 147 -17.58 -3.30 -3.82
C GLY A 147 -16.98 -2.25 -4.76
N ASN A 148 -17.30 -0.96 -4.55
CA ASN A 148 -16.91 0.10 -5.48
C ASN A 148 -15.44 0.54 -5.36
N LEU A 149 -14.89 0.55 -4.14
CA LEU A 149 -13.48 0.90 -3.94
C LEU A 149 -12.56 -0.12 -4.63
N PHE A 150 -12.97 -1.38 -4.77
CA PHE A 150 -12.18 -2.37 -5.47
C PHE A 150 -11.99 -2.02 -6.95
N THR A 151 -13.03 -1.52 -7.62
CA THR A 151 -12.92 -0.99 -8.99
C THR A 151 -11.95 0.19 -9.05
N VAL A 152 -11.99 1.09 -8.07
CA VAL A 152 -11.03 2.22 -7.97
C VAL A 152 -9.60 1.69 -7.82
N ILE A 153 -9.38 0.65 -7.00
CA ILE A 153 -8.08 -0.01 -6.85
C ILE A 153 -7.61 -0.60 -8.18
N GLN A 154 -8.46 -1.32 -8.91
CA GLN A 154 -8.11 -1.92 -10.20
C GLN A 154 -7.65 -0.85 -11.20
N VAL A 155 -8.41 0.23 -11.35
CA VAL A 155 -8.05 1.35 -12.24
C VAL A 155 -6.75 2.01 -11.80
N ALA A 156 -6.59 2.27 -10.50
CA ALA A 156 -5.37 2.85 -9.96
C ALA A 156 -4.15 1.94 -10.21
N VAL A 157 -4.24 0.64 -9.91
CA VAL A 157 -3.16 -0.32 -10.15
C VAL A 157 -2.80 -0.39 -11.63
N ALA A 158 -3.80 -0.42 -12.53
CA ALA A 158 -3.56 -0.39 -13.97
C ALA A 158 -2.79 0.87 -14.40
N LEU A 159 -3.20 2.05 -13.92
CA LEU A 159 -2.49 3.31 -14.19
C LEU A 159 -1.07 3.30 -13.61
N HIS A 160 -0.88 2.75 -12.42
CA HIS A 160 0.43 2.62 -11.78
C HIS A 160 1.38 1.75 -12.61
N ILE A 161 0.91 0.58 -13.05
CA ILE A 161 1.68 -0.34 -13.89
C ILE A 161 1.99 0.30 -15.25
N ALA A 162 1.01 0.95 -15.89
CA ALA A 162 1.21 1.67 -17.13
C ALA A 162 2.27 2.76 -16.99
N ALA A 163 2.26 3.51 -15.90
CA ALA A 163 3.30 4.50 -15.60
C ALA A 163 4.67 3.84 -15.42
N ALA A 164 4.77 2.71 -14.72
CA ALA A 164 6.03 1.98 -14.57
C ALA A 164 6.61 1.55 -15.92
N PHE A 165 5.78 1.03 -16.83
CA PHE A 165 6.20 0.69 -18.20
C PHE A 165 6.56 1.91 -19.04
N TYR A 166 5.82 3.02 -18.91
CA TYR A 166 6.18 4.28 -19.55
C TYR A 166 7.59 4.75 -19.12
N TYR A 167 7.90 4.69 -17.83
CA TYR A 167 9.24 5.04 -17.34
C TYR A 167 10.31 4.06 -17.84
N LEU A 168 10.00 2.77 -17.90
CA LEU A 168 10.91 1.74 -18.38
C LEU A 168 11.24 1.91 -19.88
N ILE A 169 10.22 2.06 -20.73
CA ILE A 169 10.33 2.01 -22.19
C ILE A 169 10.65 3.40 -22.76
N ILE A 170 9.87 4.41 -22.37
CA ILE A 170 9.95 5.76 -22.96
C ILE A 170 11.03 6.59 -22.26
N LYS A 171 11.03 6.61 -20.92
CA LYS A 171 12.03 7.37 -20.16
C LYS A 171 13.36 6.62 -19.99
N LYS A 172 13.43 5.35 -20.39
CA LYS A 172 14.61 4.47 -20.24
C LYS A 172 15.13 4.44 -18.79
N GLN A 173 14.22 4.52 -17.83
CA GLN A 173 14.49 4.49 -16.40
C GLN A 173 13.86 3.23 -15.81
N ASN A 174 14.70 2.27 -15.44
CA ASN A 174 14.22 1.00 -14.90
C ASN A 174 13.85 1.13 -13.41
N LEU A 175 12.62 1.59 -13.16
CA LEU A 175 12.07 1.73 -11.81
C LEU A 175 11.77 0.39 -11.16
N ILE A 176 11.38 -0.62 -11.96
CA ILE A 176 11.07 -1.97 -11.50
C ILE A 176 12.31 -2.61 -10.85
N ARG A 177 13.47 -2.54 -11.51
CA ARG A 177 14.73 -3.03 -10.95
C ARG A 177 15.09 -2.33 -9.65
N ALA A 178 14.89 -1.02 -9.57
CA ALA A 178 15.15 -0.27 -8.34
C ALA A 178 14.24 -0.72 -7.18
N MET A 179 13.04 -1.24 -7.45
CA MET A 179 12.18 -1.87 -6.43
C MET A 179 12.61 -3.28 -6.05
N ILE A 180 13.44 -3.95 -6.86
CA ILE A 180 13.99 -5.27 -6.53
C ILE A 180 15.29 -5.12 -5.74
N ASP A 181 16.26 -4.35 -6.23
CA ASP A 181 17.60 -4.25 -5.62
C ASP A 181 17.80 -3.02 -4.71
N GLY A 182 16.85 -2.07 -4.74
CA GLY A 182 16.85 -0.87 -3.92
C GLY A 182 17.79 0.23 -4.42
N LYS A 183 18.49 0.03 -5.54
CA LYS A 183 19.62 0.87 -5.94
C LYS A 183 19.31 1.72 -7.16
N LYS A 184 19.92 2.91 -7.20
CA LYS A 184 19.92 3.81 -8.37
C LYS A 184 21.34 4.39 -8.59
N SER A 185 21.61 4.84 -9.81
CA SER A 185 22.90 5.46 -10.16
C SER A 185 22.94 6.93 -9.73
N ILE A 186 23.47 7.20 -8.54
CA ILE A 186 23.46 8.52 -7.89
C ILE A 186 24.78 8.86 -7.19
N SER A 187 24.91 10.11 -6.75
CA SER A 187 26.07 10.59 -5.97
C SER A 187 26.01 10.17 -4.50
N LYS A 188 27.16 10.18 -3.81
CA LYS A 188 27.30 9.66 -2.42
C LYS A 188 26.43 10.40 -1.41
N ASP A 189 26.28 11.71 -1.54
CA ASP A 189 25.47 12.59 -0.69
C ASP A 189 23.97 12.25 -0.67
N LYS A 190 23.51 11.43 -1.63
CA LYS A 190 22.10 11.10 -1.83
C LYS A 190 21.76 9.65 -1.47
N THR A 191 22.72 8.84 -1.03
CA THR A 191 22.46 7.45 -0.59
C THR A 191 21.83 7.43 0.80
N ILE A 192 20.96 6.45 1.07
CA ILE A 192 20.64 6.11 2.47
C ILE A 192 21.78 5.28 3.06
N THR A 193 22.00 5.42 4.37
CA THR A 193 23.10 4.77 5.11
C THR A 193 22.70 3.41 5.70
N SER A 194 21.41 3.20 5.98
CA SER A 194 20.85 1.98 6.54
C SER A 194 19.36 1.86 6.22
N SER A 195 18.83 0.64 6.24
CA SER A 195 17.39 0.35 6.11
C SER A 195 16.61 0.47 7.44
N LYS A 196 17.26 0.86 8.55
CA LYS A 196 16.65 0.99 9.89
C LYS A 196 15.85 -0.26 10.34
N LEU A 197 16.41 -1.46 10.12
CA LEU A 197 15.68 -2.72 10.32
C LEU A 197 15.13 -2.93 11.74
N TRP A 198 15.86 -2.50 12.78
CA TRP A 198 15.37 -2.59 14.16
C TRP A 198 14.08 -1.78 14.39
N LEU A 199 14.03 -0.55 13.86
CA LEU A 199 12.81 0.26 13.90
C LEU A 199 11.69 -0.42 13.10
N ALA A 200 12.02 -0.99 11.94
CA ALA A 200 11.03 -1.70 11.12
C ALA A 200 10.44 -2.91 11.86
N LEU A 201 11.27 -3.69 12.56
CA LEU A 201 10.81 -4.84 13.36
C LEU A 201 9.93 -4.39 14.54
N LEU A 202 10.31 -3.33 15.25
CA LEU A 202 9.49 -2.78 16.34
C LEU A 202 8.11 -2.34 15.83
N LEU A 203 8.08 -1.62 14.71
CA LEU A 203 6.82 -1.17 14.12
C LEU A 203 5.98 -2.31 13.56
N LEU A 204 6.62 -3.34 13.00
CA LEU A 204 5.94 -4.55 12.56
C LEU A 204 5.25 -5.23 13.76
N LEU A 205 5.96 -5.44 14.87
CA LEU A 205 5.38 -6.02 16.09
C LEU A 205 4.22 -5.18 16.63
N LEU A 206 4.38 -3.84 16.66
CA LEU A 206 3.32 -2.93 17.09
C LEU A 206 2.07 -3.07 16.23
N VAL A 207 2.23 -3.01 14.90
CA VAL A 207 1.11 -3.08 13.96
C VAL A 207 0.45 -4.46 13.97
N THR A 208 1.24 -5.53 14.07
CA THR A 208 0.70 -6.88 14.27
C THR A 208 -0.12 -6.95 15.56
N GLY A 209 0.38 -6.39 16.66
CA GLY A 209 -0.37 -6.32 17.92
C GLY A 209 -1.69 -5.56 17.79
N VAL A 210 -1.71 -4.44 17.04
CA VAL A 210 -2.94 -3.67 16.75
C VAL A 210 -3.94 -4.50 15.95
N VAL A 211 -3.50 -5.15 14.85
CA VAL A 211 -4.38 -5.97 14.02
C VAL A 211 -4.90 -7.20 14.77
N LEU A 212 -4.05 -7.88 15.55
CA LEU A 212 -4.48 -9.01 16.37
C LEU A 212 -5.46 -8.57 17.46
N SER A 213 -5.26 -7.40 18.08
CA SER A 213 -6.21 -6.85 19.05
C SER A 213 -7.55 -6.55 18.39
N LEU A 214 -7.55 -5.97 17.19
CA LEU A 214 -8.75 -5.70 16.41
C LEU A 214 -9.54 -6.99 16.07
N ILE A 215 -8.85 -8.10 15.83
CA ILE A 215 -9.51 -9.39 15.59
C ILE A 215 -10.00 -10.00 16.91
N TYR A 216 -9.17 -9.96 17.96
CA TYR A 216 -9.47 -10.58 19.24
C TYR A 216 -10.64 -9.90 19.99
N PHE A 217 -10.76 -8.58 19.87
CA PHE A 217 -11.86 -7.82 20.48
C PHE A 217 -13.07 -7.66 19.55
N ALA A 218 -13.08 -8.33 18.40
CA ALA A 218 -14.26 -8.36 17.56
C ALA A 218 -15.44 -8.97 18.34
N PRO A 219 -16.63 -8.35 18.30
CA PRO A 219 -17.81 -8.92 18.94
C PRO A 219 -18.12 -10.30 18.35
N GLU A 220 -18.70 -11.17 19.19
CA GLU A 220 -19.22 -12.44 18.71
C GLU A 220 -20.26 -12.18 17.63
N VAL A 221 -20.14 -12.92 16.53
CA VAL A 221 -21.16 -12.93 15.48
C VAL A 221 -22.43 -13.46 16.14
N GLN A 222 -23.45 -12.62 16.25
CA GLN A 222 -24.78 -13.08 16.62
C GLN A 222 -25.24 -13.97 15.45
N MET A 223 -25.04 -15.27 15.61
CA MET A 223 -25.79 -16.24 14.83
C MET A 223 -27.23 -16.04 15.27
N ASP A 224 -27.99 -15.22 14.54
CA ASP A 224 -29.44 -15.27 14.66
C ASP A 224 -29.81 -16.74 14.43
N ASP A 225 -30.38 -17.38 15.45
CA ASP A 225 -30.82 -18.77 15.42
C ASP A 225 -31.91 -18.90 14.34
N TYR A 226 -31.50 -19.06 13.09
CA TYR A 226 -32.38 -19.51 12.00
C TYR A 226 -32.54 -21.03 12.12
N PHE A 227 -33.24 -21.45 13.18
CA PHE A 227 -33.84 -22.78 13.34
C PHE A 227 -35.35 -22.66 13.46
#